data_AF-A0A392SSI5-F1
#
_entry.id   AF-A0A392SSI5-F1
#
_cell.length_a   1.000
_cell.length_b   1.000
_cell.length_c   1.000
_cell.angle_alpha   90.00
_cell.angle_beta   90.00
_cell.angle_gamma   90.00
#
_symmetry.space_group_name_H-M   'P 1'
#
loop_
_entity.id
_entity.type
_entity.pdbx_description
1 polymer ?
#
loop_
_entity_poly.entity_id
_entity_poly.type
_entity_poly.pdbx_seq_one_letter_code
_entity_poly.pdbx_strand_id
1 'polypeptide(L)'
;KAEGKKIINDQRCNFLDLDPRDFSWEEEEWRPRPTEEVKEIQIGAELGQKTKVGTSLSRAIEEEPKNTLRENIDLFALSAKDMPGIDPNFICHRLAVN
;
A
#
# COMPACT_ATOMS: atom_id res chain seq x y z
N LYS A 1 18.80 43.72 31.83
CA LYS A 1 19.15 42.29 31.75
C LYS A 1 18.03 41.61 30.97
N ALA A 2 18.22 41.36 29.68
CA ALA A 2 17.20 40.78 28.81
C ALA A 2 17.75 39.45 28.29
N GLU A 3 17.22 38.34 28.81
CA GLU A 3 17.54 37.01 28.33
C GLU A 3 16.53 36.65 27.24
N GLY A 4 17.02 36.59 26.00
CA GLY A 4 16.25 36.17 24.84
C GLY A 4 15.82 34.72 25.01
N LYS A 5 14.50 34.49 25.00
CA LYS A 5 13.95 33.14 25.00
C LYS A 5 14.20 32.53 23.62
N LYS A 6 15.12 31.56 23.59
CA LYS A 6 15.48 30.76 22.42
C LYS A 6 14.22 30.05 21.92
N ILE A 7 13.78 30.39 20.71
CA ILE A 7 12.71 29.67 20.02
C ILE A 7 13.27 28.28 19.76
N ILE A 8 12.75 27.29 20.48
CA ILE A 8 13.01 25.88 20.22
C ILE A 8 12.23 25.58 18.94
N ASN A 9 12.94 25.58 17.81
CA ASN A 9 12.42 25.09 16.56
C ASN A 9 12.26 23.58 16.72
N ASP A 10 11.08 23.13 17.15
CA ASP A 10 10.72 21.72 17.23
C ASP A 10 10.47 21.20 15.80
N GLN A 11 11.53 21.22 15.01
CA GLN A 11 11.62 20.55 13.73
C GLN A 11 12.19 19.18 13.99
N ARG A 12 11.30 18.25 14.38
CA ARG A 12 11.38 16.81 14.09
C ARG A 12 10.06 16.16 14.49
N CYS A 13 8.97 16.54 13.83
CA CYS A 13 7.95 15.53 13.55
C CYS A 13 8.65 14.50 12.66
N ASN A 14 9.11 13.40 13.24
CA ASN A 14 9.64 12.30 12.46
C ASN A 14 8.48 11.83 11.60
N PHE A 15 8.61 11.91 10.29
CA PHE A 15 7.58 11.52 9.33
C PHE A 15 7.06 10.07 9.53
N LEU A 16 7.85 9.25 10.22
CA LEU A 16 7.48 7.91 10.72
C LEU A 16 6.28 7.94 11.68
N ASP A 17 6.17 8.95 12.54
CA ASP A 17 5.01 9.15 13.45
C ASP A 17 3.71 9.51 12.70
N LEU A 18 3.78 9.76 11.39
CA LEU A 18 2.65 10.11 10.55
C LEU A 18 2.27 9.01 9.57
N ASP A 19 2.97 7.87 9.53
CA ASP A 19 2.47 6.73 8.75
C ASP A 19 1.37 6.06 9.58
N PRO A 20 0.08 6.18 9.20
CA PRO A 20 -1.01 5.49 9.89
C PRO A 20 -0.94 3.97 9.70
N ARG A 21 0.16 3.43 9.16
CA ARG A 21 0.49 2.01 9.07
C ARG A 21 1.69 1.64 9.95
N ASP A 22 2.44 2.59 10.50
CA ASP A 22 3.45 2.37 11.55
C ASP A 22 2.73 2.17 12.89
N PHE A 23 1.89 1.15 12.88
CA PHE A 23 1.17 0.66 14.02
C PHE A 23 2.18 -0.07 14.90
N SER A 24 2.09 0.15 16.21
CA SER A 24 2.85 -0.64 17.18
C SER A 24 2.62 -2.14 16.92
N TRP A 25 3.56 -3.02 17.31
CA TRP A 25 3.39 -4.48 17.17
C TRP A 25 2.07 -5.01 17.78
N GLU A 26 1.50 -4.26 18.74
CA GLU A 26 0.19 -4.54 19.37
C GLU A 26 -1.01 -4.20 18.45
N GLU A 27 -0.85 -3.27 17.51
CA GLU A 27 -1.88 -2.86 16.55
C GLU A 27 -1.83 -3.64 15.22
N GLU A 28 -0.71 -4.34 14.96
CA GLU A 28 -0.61 -5.33 13.90
C GLU A 28 -1.55 -6.54 14.12
N GLU A 29 -1.93 -6.81 15.37
CA GLU A 29 -2.92 -7.81 15.76
C GLU A 29 -4.33 -7.42 15.28
N TRP A 30 -4.65 -6.13 15.23
CA TRP A 30 -5.96 -5.61 14.80
C TRP A 30 -6.09 -5.47 13.28
N ARG A 31 -5.00 -5.66 12.53
CA ARG A 31 -5.05 -5.64 11.06
C ARG A 31 -5.91 -6.81 10.57
N PRO A 32 -6.96 -6.57 9.77
CA PRO A 32 -7.70 -7.64 9.13
C PRO A 32 -6.76 -8.47 8.27
N ARG A 33 -6.59 -9.73 8.65
CA ARG A 33 -5.85 -10.69 7.83
C ARG A 33 -6.81 -11.34 6.83
N PRO A 34 -6.33 -11.70 5.63
CA PRO A 34 -7.09 -12.59 4.77
C PRO A 34 -7.58 -13.79 5.58
N THR A 35 -8.87 -14.11 5.45
CA THR A 35 -9.48 -15.28 6.12
C THR A 35 -8.85 -16.59 5.64
N GLU A 36 -8.31 -16.58 4.43
CA GLU A 36 -7.61 -17.70 3.80
C GLU A 36 -6.28 -17.25 3.18
N GLU A 37 -5.43 -18.23 2.87
CA GLU A 37 -4.23 -17.99 2.09
C GLU A 37 -4.60 -17.48 0.69
N VAL A 38 -3.75 -16.62 0.15
CA VAL A 38 -3.95 -16.02 -1.17
C VAL A 38 -2.79 -16.35 -2.10
N LYS A 39 -3.09 -16.55 -3.38
CA LYS A 39 -2.11 -16.72 -4.46
C LYS A 39 -2.15 -15.52 -5.41
N GLU A 40 -1.01 -15.23 -6.02
CA GLU A 40 -0.93 -14.19 -7.05
C GLU A 40 -1.33 -14.71 -8.42
N ILE A 41 -2.10 -13.90 -9.16
CA ILE A 41 -2.50 -14.16 -10.54
C ILE A 41 -2.17 -12.95 -11.41
N GLN A 42 -1.80 -13.22 -12.66
CA GLN A 42 -1.47 -12.20 -13.66
C GLN A 42 -2.74 -11.68 -14.35
N ILE A 43 -3.02 -10.40 -14.21
CA ILE A 43 -4.21 -9.73 -14.78
C ILE A 43 -3.88 -8.73 -15.89
N GLY A 44 -2.61 -8.36 -16.09
CA GLY A 44 -2.21 -7.49 -17.21
C GLY A 44 -1.05 -8.05 -18.03
N ALA A 45 -0.55 -7.25 -18.97
CA ALA A 45 0.59 -7.61 -19.81
C ALA A 45 1.93 -7.41 -19.08
N GLU A 46 1.99 -6.44 -18.16
CA GLU A 46 3.22 -6.11 -17.44
C GLU A 46 3.40 -6.96 -16.18
N LEU A 47 4.65 -7.26 -15.82
CA LEU A 47 4.98 -8.11 -14.66
C LEU A 47 4.38 -7.61 -13.33
N GLY A 48 4.16 -6.29 -13.21
CA GLY A 48 3.57 -5.67 -12.03
C GLY A 48 2.04 -5.75 -11.95
N GLN A 49 1.36 -6.08 -13.06
CA GLN A 49 -0.10 -6.12 -13.12
C GLN A 49 -0.65 -7.47 -12.63
N LYS A 50 -0.50 -7.67 -11.31
CA LYS A 50 -0.94 -8.88 -10.61
C LYS A 50 -1.99 -8.52 -9.55
N THR A 51 -2.83 -9.50 -9.22
CA THR A 51 -3.73 -9.42 -8.08
C THR A 51 -3.65 -10.70 -7.24
N LYS A 52 -4.23 -10.67 -6.04
CA LYS A 52 -4.26 -11.80 -5.11
C LYS A 52 -5.68 -12.36 -5.03
N VAL A 53 -5.79 -13.68 -5.10
CA VAL A 53 -7.06 -14.41 -4.98
C VAL A 53 -6.92 -15.55 -3.97
N GLY A 54 -8.02 -15.94 -3.33
CA GLY A 54 -8.05 -17.06 -2.39
C GLY A 54 -7.54 -18.36 -3.00
N THR A 55 -6.79 -19.14 -2.22
CA THR A 55 -6.27 -20.44 -2.67
C THR A 55 -7.35 -21.51 -2.75
N SER A 56 -8.46 -21.36 -2.01
CA SER A 56 -9.57 -22.31 -2.02
C SER A 56 -10.48 -22.19 -3.25
N LEU A 57 -10.34 -21.13 -4.04
CA LEU A 57 -11.17 -20.91 -5.23
C LEU A 57 -10.93 -21.98 -6.29
N SER A 58 -12.02 -22.57 -6.77
CA SER A 58 -11.96 -23.46 -7.93
C SER A 58 -11.58 -22.68 -9.18
N ARG A 59 -10.89 -23.33 -10.12
CA ARG A 59 -10.46 -22.68 -11.37
C ARG A 59 -11.61 -22.04 -12.13
N ALA A 60 -12.79 -22.65 -12.14
CA ALA A 60 -13.97 -22.10 -12.83
C ALA A 60 -14.40 -20.75 -12.25
N ILE A 61 -14.37 -20.62 -10.91
CA ILE A 61 -14.76 -19.40 -10.20
C ILE A 61 -13.62 -18.37 -10.24
N GLU A 62 -12.36 -18.80 -10.33
CA GLU A 62 -11.20 -17.90 -10.44
C GLU A 62 -11.12 -17.18 -11.78
N GLU A 63 -11.52 -17.82 -12.88
CA GLU A 63 -11.40 -17.21 -14.22
C GLU A 63 -12.39 -16.04 -14.43
N GLU A 64 -13.56 -16.05 -13.78
CA GLU A 64 -14.53 -14.96 -13.89
C GLU A 64 -13.96 -13.61 -13.37
N PRO A 65 -13.54 -13.45 -12.10
CA PRO A 65 -12.98 -12.20 -11.61
C PRO A 65 -11.69 -11.85 -12.33
N LYS A 66 -10.89 -12.84 -12.74
CA LYS A 66 -9.67 -12.61 -13.51
C LYS A 66 -9.94 -11.98 -14.88
N ASN A 67 -10.97 -12.44 -15.59
CA ASN A 67 -11.38 -11.85 -16.88
C ASN A 67 -11.97 -10.46 -16.68
N THR A 68 -12.85 -10.28 -15.69
CA THR A 68 -13.41 -8.97 -15.36
C THR A 68 -12.32 -7.95 -15.04
N LEU A 69 -11.32 -8.33 -14.24
CA LEU A 69 -10.18 -7.46 -13.92
C LEU A 69 -9.30 -7.15 -15.13
N ARG A 70 -9.14 -8.11 -16.07
CA ARG A 70 -8.42 -7.90 -17.33
C ARG A 70 -9.12 -6.91 -18.25
N GLU A 71 -10.44 -7.02 -18.38
CA GLU A 71 -11.26 -6.14 -19.22
C GLU A 71 -11.32 -4.71 -18.70
N ASN A 72 -11.12 -4.52 -17.39
CA ASN A 72 -11.21 -3.23 -16.71
C ASN A 72 -9.87 -2.78 -16.13
N ILE A 73 -8.75 -3.26 -16.67
CA ILE A 73 -7.41 -3.07 -16.10
C ILE A 73 -7.03 -1.59 -15.97
N ASP A 74 -7.55 -0.75 -16.86
CA ASP A 74 -7.36 0.69 -16.94
C ASP A 74 -8.21 1.48 -15.92
N LEU A 75 -9.23 0.86 -15.33
CA LEU A 75 -10.08 1.49 -14.31
C LEU A 75 -9.46 1.45 -12.90
N PHE A 76 -8.47 0.57 -12.68
CA PHE A 76 -7.86 0.37 -11.36
C PHE A 76 -6.42 0.87 -11.30
N ALA A 77 -6.12 1.62 -10.24
CA ALA A 77 -4.74 1.95 -9.89
C ALA A 77 -4.10 0.77 -9.12
N LEU A 78 -3.54 -0.20 -9.85
CA LEU A 78 -2.95 -1.42 -9.29
C LEU A 78 -1.75 -1.16 -8.37
N SER A 79 -1.06 -0.05 -8.59
CA SER A 79 -0.03 0.46 -7.70
C SER A 79 -0.28 1.93 -7.36
N ALA A 80 0.40 2.38 -6.30
CA ALA A 80 0.43 3.78 -5.90
C ALA A 80 0.85 4.72 -7.04
N LYS A 81 1.68 4.24 -7.99
CA LYS A 81 2.12 5.02 -9.16
C LYS A 81 1.00 5.28 -10.17
N ASP A 82 -0.02 4.43 -10.17
CA ASP A 82 -1.11 4.47 -11.14
C ASP A 82 -2.27 5.37 -10.65
N MET A 83 -2.19 5.92 -9.43
CA MET A 83 -3.21 6.81 -8.88
C MET A 83 -3.09 8.23 -9.47
N PRO A 84 -4.07 8.70 -10.25
CA PRO A 84 -4.04 10.05 -10.80
C PRO A 84 -4.24 11.09 -9.70
N GLY A 85 -3.53 12.22 -9.82
CA GLY A 85 -3.64 13.35 -8.87
C GLY A 85 -2.85 13.17 -7.57
N ILE A 86 -2.12 12.07 -7.42
CA ILE A 86 -1.23 11.82 -6.28
C ILE A 86 0.22 11.82 -6.76
N ASP A 87 1.06 12.68 -6.19
CA ASP A 87 2.50 12.72 -6.52
C ASP A 87 3.19 11.46 -5.99
N PRO A 88 3.79 10.62 -6.86
CA PRO A 88 4.52 9.43 -6.42
C PRO A 88 5.66 9.74 -5.45
N ASN A 89 6.26 10.92 -5.53
CA ASN A 89 7.33 11.35 -4.61
C ASN A 89 6.80 11.65 -3.19
N PHE A 90 5.49 11.90 -3.05
CA PHE A 90 4.86 12.18 -1.78
C PHE A 90 4.42 10.90 -1.05
N ILE A 91 3.91 9.90 -1.79
CA ILE A 91 3.37 8.65 -1.20
C ILE A 91 4.38 7.51 -1.10
N CYS A 92 5.47 7.53 -1.86
CA CYS A 92 6.49 6.49 -1.78
C CYS A 92 7.52 6.83 -0.69
N HIS A 93 7.36 6.24 0.49
CA HIS A 93 8.42 6.22 1.50
C HIS A 93 9.59 5.40 0.94
N ARG A 94 10.70 6.07 0.63
CA ARG A 94 11.95 5.41 0.24
C ARG A 94 12.53 4.75 1.50
N LEU A 95 12.27 3.47 1.66
CA LEU A 95 12.90 2.68 2.71
C LEU A 95 14.42 2.69 2.45
N ALA A 96 15.20 3.24 3.38
CA ALA A 96 16.64 3.11 3.34
C ALA A 96 16.98 1.68 3.71
N VAL A 97 17.24 0.85 2.70
CA VAL A 97 17.70 -0.52 2.90
C VAL A 97 19.20 -0.43 3.18
N ASN A 98 19.63 -0.84 4.37
CA ASN A 98 21.03 -0.86 4.81
C ASN A 98 21.55 -2.30 4.81
#